data_AF-A0A3D3I0V2-F1
#
_entry.id   AF-A0A3D3I0V2-F1
#
_cell.length_a   1.000
_cell.length_b   1.000
_cell.length_c   1.000
_cell.angle_alpha   90.00
_cell.angle_beta   90.00
_cell.angle_gamma   90.00
#
_symmetry.space_group_name_H-M   'P 1'
#
loop_
_entity.id
_entity.type
_entity.pdbx_description
1 polymer ?
#
loop_
_entity_poly.entity_id
_entity_poly.type
_entity_poly.pdbx_seq_one_letter_code
_entity_poly.pdbx_strand_id
1 'polypeptide(L)' 'TDGTSHVDESMLTGEPQPVEKSEGAHVTAGTVNQTGSLTYRAERVGAETMLAQIVRMVERAQGSKAP' A
#
# COMPACT_ATOMS: atom_id res chain seq x y z
N THR A 1 -6.11 -8.75 -10.23
CA THR A 1 -5.18 -7.87 -10.96
C THR A 1 -5.00 -8.48 -12.32
N ASP A 2 -5.11 -7.68 -13.38
CA ASP A 2 -4.88 -8.03 -14.77
C ASP A 2 -3.75 -7.13 -15.29
N GLY A 3 -2.80 -7.71 -16.03
CA GLY A 3 -1.56 -7.06 -16.45
C GLY A 3 -0.36 -7.32 -15.53
N THR A 4 0.82 -6.93 -16.00
CA THR A 4 2.10 -7.09 -15.31
C THR A 4 2.81 -5.74 -15.20
N SER A 5 3.33 -5.44 -14.01
CA SER A 5 4.09 -4.22 -13.74
C SER A 5 4.97 -4.39 -12.49
N HIS A 6 5.95 -3.50 -12.34
CA HIS A 6 6.74 -3.40 -11.12
C HIS A 6 6.16 -2.31 -10.22
N VAL A 7 5.96 -2.62 -8.95
CA VAL A 7 5.41 -1.70 -7.96
C VAL A 7 6.43 -1.44 -6.87
N ASP A 8 6.72 -0.17 -6.63
CA ASP A 8 7.56 0.29 -5.54
C ASP A 8 6.75 0.37 -4.25
N GLU A 9 7.08 -0.48 -3.29
CA GLU A 9 6.44 -0.55 -1.98
C GLU A 9 7.31 0.05 -0.85
N SER A 10 8.43 0.70 -1.19
CA SER A 10 9.42 1.20 -0.24
C SER A 10 8.84 2.14 0.82
N MET A 11 7.87 2.97 0.45
CA MET A 11 7.17 3.91 1.35
C MET A 11 6.38 3.21 2.48
N LEU A 12 6.05 1.93 2.32
CA LEU A 12 5.27 1.16 3.30
C LEU A 12 6.07 0.03 3.94
N THR A 13 6.91 -0.67 3.16
CA THR A 13 7.68 -1.83 3.64
C THR A 13 9.11 -1.46 4.07
N GLY A 14 9.65 -0.36 3.56
CA GLY A 14 11.07 -0.01 3.71
C GLY A 14 12.01 -0.72 2.74
N GLU A 15 11.50 -1.61 1.88
CA GLU A 15 12.30 -2.36 0.92
C GLU A 15 12.49 -1.56 -0.38
N PRO A 16 13.74 -1.29 -0.81
CA PRO A 16 14.02 -0.43 -1.96
C PRO A 16 13.81 -1.12 -3.32
N GLN A 17 13.69 -2.44 -3.35
CA GLN A 17 13.50 -3.18 -4.59
C GLN A 17 12.03 -3.19 -5.00
N PRO A 18 11.70 -2.76 -6.24
CA PRO A 18 10.35 -2.89 -6.77
C PRO A 18 9.91 -4.36 -6.83
N VAL A 19 8.65 -4.61 -6.47
CA VAL A 19 8.06 -5.95 -6.47
C VAL A 19 7.26 -6.14 -7.75
N GLU A 20 7.52 -7.24 -8.46
CA GLU A 20 6.72 -7.62 -9.62
C GLU A 20 5.28 -7.98 -9.19
N LYS A 21 4.31 -7.37 -9.86
CA LYS A 21 2.89 -7.66 -9.71
C LYS A 21 2.36 -8.21 -11.02
N SER A 22 1.78 -9.40 -10.94
CA SER A 22 1.15 -10.12 -12.04
C SER A 22 -0.29 -10.49 -11.67
N GLU A 23 -0.94 -11.28 -12.52
CA GLU A 23 -2.30 -11.73 -12.27
C GLU A 23 -2.45 -12.45 -10.92
N GLY A 24 -3.49 -12.07 -10.18
CA GLY A 24 -3.73 -12.59 -8.82
C GLY A 24 -2.87 -11.97 -7.72
N ALA A 25 -1.88 -11.13 -8.03
CA ALA A 25 -1.09 -10.43 -7.01
C ALA A 25 -1.89 -9.33 -6.29
N HIS A 26 -1.72 -9.24 -4.98
CA HIS A 26 -2.26 -8.14 -4.18
C HIS A 26 -1.43 -6.87 -4.36
N VAL A 27 -2.12 -5.73 -4.39
CA VAL A 27 -1.53 -4.39 -4.50
C VAL A 27 -1.93 -3.58 -3.27
N THR A 28 -0.96 -2.90 -2.67
CA THR A 28 -1.19 -2.10 -1.45
C THR A 28 -1.45 -0.64 -1.83
N ALA A 29 -2.48 -0.03 -1.23
CA ALA A 29 -2.75 1.39 -1.45
C ALA A 29 -1.62 2.26 -0.88
N GLY A 30 -1.12 3.21 -1.68
CA GLY A 30 -0.01 4.10 -1.30
C GLY A 30 1.34 3.71 -1.89
N THR A 31 1.42 2.65 -2.69
CA THR A 31 2.60 2.25 -3.46
C THR A 31 2.66 2.94 -4.81
N VAL A 32 3.84 2.97 -5.45
CA VAL A 32 4.04 3.62 -6.75
C VAL A 32 4.16 2.57 -7.85
N ASN A 33 3.26 2.61 -8.83
CA ASN A 33 3.38 1.77 -10.01
C ASN A 33 4.47 2.34 -10.95
N GLN A 34 5.41 1.50 -11.37
CA GLN A 34 6.52 1.90 -12.24
C GLN A 34 6.20 1.56 -13.69
N THR A 35 6.72 0.45 -14.20
CA THR A 35 6.72 0.09 -15.62
C THR A 35 5.61 -0.90 -15.93
N GLY A 36 4.47 -0.40 -16.41
CA GLY A 36 3.34 -1.22 -16.84
C GLY A 36 1.99 -0.59 -16.49
N SER A 37 0.93 -1.18 -17.03
CA SER A 37 -0.44 -0.82 -16.66
C SER A 37 -1.06 -1.99 -15.89
N LEU A 38 -1.66 -1.68 -14.75
CA LEU A 38 -2.35 -2.65 -13.92
C LEU A 38 -3.84 -2.28 -13.87
N THR A 39 -4.70 -3.24 -14.18
CA THR A 39 -6.11 -3.18 -13.79
C THR A 39 -6.29 -4.05 -12.56
N TYR A 40 -6.85 -3.50 -11.49
CA TYR A 40 -7.04 -4.27 -10.25
C TYR A 40 -8.39 -3.98 -9.64
N ARG A 41 -8.88 -4.94 -8.85
CA ARG A 41 -10.12 -4.81 -8.09
C ARG A 41 -9.77 -4.23 -6.73
N ALA A 42 -10.43 -3.14 -6.36
CA ALA A 42 -10.30 -2.60 -5.01
C ALA A 42 -10.97 -3.57 -4.02
N GLU A 43 -10.17 -4.18 -3.14
CA GLU A 43 -10.67 -5.04 -2.06
C GLU A 43 -10.99 -4.24 -0.79
N ARG A 44 -10.26 -3.14 -0.55
CA ARG A 44 -10.41 -2.24 0.60
C ARG A 44 -10.27 -0.80 0.13
N VAL A 45 -11.15 0.07 0.61
CA VAL A 45 -11.19 1.49 0.20
C VAL A 45 -11.26 2.42 1.41
N GLY A 46 -10.81 3.67 1.23
CA GLY A 46 -10.89 4.72 2.26
C GLY A 46 -10.29 4.29 3.61
N ALA A 47 -11.12 4.30 4.66
CA ALA A 47 -10.70 3.98 6.02
C ALA A 47 -10.24 2.53 6.21
N GLU A 48 -10.59 1.62 5.31
CA GLU A 48 -10.20 0.20 5.38
C GLU A 48 -8.82 -0.07 4.80
N THR A 49 -8.20 0.91 4.14
CA THR A 49 -6.85 0.79 3.59
C THR A 49 -5.82 0.60 4.70
N MET A 50 -4.74 -0.12 4.39
CA MET A 50 -3.61 -0.28 5.30
C MET A 50 -3.00 1.08 5.69
N LEU A 51 -2.87 2.00 4.74
CA LEU A 51 -2.40 3.36 5.01
C LEU A 51 -3.31 4.08 6.03
N ALA A 52 -4.63 4.02 5.89
CA ALA A 52 -5.55 4.62 6.86
C ALA A 52 -5.46 3.95 8.25
N GLN A 53 -5.18 2.64 8.30
CA GLN A 53 -4.90 1.95 9.57
C GLN A 53 -3.60 2.44 10.23
N ILE A 54 -2.55 2.65 9.46
CA ILE A 54 -1.27 3.20 9.93
C ILE A 54 -1.48 4.62 10.49
N VAL A 55 -2.17 5.49 9.74
CA VAL A 55 -2.48 6.86 10.18
C VAL A 55 -3.21 6.84 11.53
N ARG A 56 -4.28 6.04 11.66
CA ARG A 56 -5.02 5.91 12.92
C ARG A 56 -4.17 5.36 14.07
N MET A 57 -3.26 4.43 13.78
CA MET A 57 -2.36 3.89 14.79
C MET A 57 -1.38 4.97 15.30
N VAL A 58 -0.83 5.77 14.40
CA VAL A 58 0.06 6.89 14.74
C VAL A 58 -0.69 7.96 15.53
N GLU A 59 -1.90 8.35 15.11
CA GLU A 59 -2.74 9.30 15.83
C GLU A 59 -3.03 8.85 17.27
N ARG A 60 -3.42 7.58 17.44
CA ARG A 60 -3.64 6.99 18.77
C ARG A 60 -2.38 7.01 19.62
N ALA A 61 -1.23 6.66 19.05
CA ALA A 61 0.05 6.64 19.77
C ALA A 61 0.54 8.04 20.18
N GLN A 62 0.29 9.07 19.35
CA GLN A 62 0.62 10.45 19.72
C GLN A 62 -0.37 11.01 20.75
N GLY A 63 -1.65 10.68 20.65
CA GLY A 63 -2.68 11.07 21.62
C GLY A 63 -2.59 10.35 22.97
N SER A 64 -1.93 9.19 23.03
CA SER A 64 -1.70 8.44 24.27
C SER A 64 -0.44 8.85 25.04
N LYS A 65 0.30 9.88 24.59
CA LYS A 65 1.39 10.43 25.41
C LYS A 65 0.79 11.00 26.69
N ALA A 66 1.24 10.47 27.84
CA ALA A 66 0.86 10.96 29.15
C ALA A 66 1.22 12.45 29.29
N PRO A 67 0.40 13.25 30.01
CA PRO A 67 0.57 14.69 30.14
C PRO A 67 1.93 15.10 30.76
#